data_AF-A0A959BKX8-F1
#
_entry.id   AF-A0A959BKX8-F1
#
_cell.length_a   1.000
_cell.length_b   1.000
_cell.length_c   1.000
_cell.angle_alpha   90.00
_cell.angle_beta   90.00
_cell.angle_gamma   90.00
#
_symmetry.space_group_name_H-M   'P 1'
#
loop_
_entity.id
_entity.type
_entity.pdbx_description
1 polymer ?
#
loop_
_entity_poly.entity_id
_entity_poly.type
_entity_poly.pdbx_seq_one_letter_code
_entity_poly.pdbx_strand_id
1 'polypeptide(L)' 'MTLKERINVLIQLGEHLRGEDEYLDALMHRSSYHNPWLTIENQKLAVAAIAENMLHPEKLQAWLQRYEVPEEPT' A
#
# COMPACT_ATOMS: atom_id res chain seq x y z
N MET A 1 -20.10 1.12 0.00
CA MET A 1 -18.87 1.94 0.09
C MET A 1 -18.69 2.66 -1.24
N THR A 2 -18.83 3.98 -1.24
CA THR A 2 -18.66 4.89 -2.39
C THR A 2 -17.25 4.82 -2.96
N LEU A 3 -17.05 5.21 -4.22
CA LEU A 3 -15.71 5.25 -4.83
C LEU A 3 -14.77 6.14 -4.02
N LYS A 4 -15.27 7.28 -3.55
CA LYS A 4 -14.54 8.21 -2.69
C LYS A 4 -14.07 7.55 -1.39
N GLU A 5 -14.93 6.79 -0.71
CA GLU A 5 -14.54 6.07 0.51
C GLU A 5 -13.44 5.05 0.23
N ARG A 6 -13.49 4.31 -0.88
CA ARG A 6 -12.44 3.34 -1.24
C ARG A 6 -11.10 4.02 -1.46
N ILE A 7 -11.10 5.14 -2.21
CA ILE A 7 -9.89 5.94 -2.46
C ILE A 7 -9.30 6.44 -1.14
N ASN A 8 -10.15 6.95 -0.25
CA ASN A 8 -9.70 7.44 1.05
C ASN A 8 -9.08 6.33 1.91
N VAL A 9 -9.65 5.13 1.91
CA VAL A 9 -9.08 3.98 2.64
C VAL A 9 -7.71 3.59 2.08
N LEU A 10 -7.56 3.59 0.75
CA LEU A 10 -6.26 3.30 0.11
C LEU A 10 -5.20 4.36 0.45
N ILE A 11 -5.58 5.63 0.49
CA ILE A 11 -4.69 6.72 0.92
C ILE A 11 -4.29 6.54 2.39
N GLN A 12 -5.24 6.25 3.28
CA GLN A 12 -4.96 6.00 4.69
C GLN A 12 -4.02 4.81 4.89
N LEU A 13 -4.17 3.75 4.10
CA LEU A 13 -3.22 2.64 4.08
C LEU A 13 -1.82 3.12 3.65
N GLY A 14 -1.72 3.95 2.61
CA GLY A 14 -0.47 4.56 2.20
C GLY A 14 0.20 5.38 3.31
N GLU A 15 -0.56 6.17 4.07
CA GLU A 15 -0.04 6.87 5.25
C GLU A 15 0.45 5.91 6.34
N HIS A 16 -0.35 4.88 6.64
CA HIS A 16 -0.04 3.91 7.67
C HIS A 16 1.26 3.15 7.37
N LEU A 17 1.46 2.74 6.11
CA LEU A 17 2.67 2.05 5.66
C LEU A 17 3.94 2.92 5.70
N ARG A 18 3.82 4.24 5.80
CA ARG A 18 4.96 5.16 5.99
C ARG A 18 5.33 5.35 7.46
N GLY A 19 4.45 4.98 8.38
CA GLY A 19 4.68 5.05 9.81
C GLY A 19 5.49 3.86 10.33
N GLU A 20 5.87 3.95 11.60
CA GLU A 20 6.42 2.81 12.32
C GLU A 20 5.29 1.81 12.66
N ASP A 21 5.53 0.53 12.37
CA ASP A 21 4.60 -0.56 12.66
C ASP A 21 5.39 -1.80 13.09
N GLU A 22 5.44 -2.03 14.41
CA GLU A 22 6.15 -3.16 15.02
C GLU A 22 5.59 -4.52 14.55
N TYR A 23 4.29 -4.58 14.27
CA TYR A 23 3.67 -5.81 13.80
C TYR A 23 4.09 -6.12 12.36
N LEU A 24 4.11 -5.11 11.50
CA LEU A 24 4.62 -5.25 10.14
C LEU A 24 6.12 -5.64 10.13
N ASP A 25 6.94 -5.00 10.96
CA ASP A 25 8.35 -5.36 11.09
C ASP A 25 8.52 -6.83 11.54
N ALA A 26 7.75 -7.30 12.52
CA ALA A 26 7.76 -8.69 12.96
C ALA A 26 7.37 -9.67 11.82
N LEU A 27 6.38 -9.31 11.00
CA LEU A 27 6.00 -10.07 9.82
C LEU A 27 7.10 -10.10 8.76
N MET A 28 7.82 -9.00 8.55
CA MET A 28 8.95 -8.95 7.62
C MET A 28 10.07 -9.90 8.08
N HIS A 29 10.39 -9.90 9.38
CA HIS A 29 11.36 -10.82 9.96
C HIS A 29 10.98 -12.28 9.79
N ARG A 30 9.73 -12.63 10.09
CA ARG A 30 9.21 -13.98 9.87
C ARG A 30 9.26 -14.39 8.39
N SER A 31 8.88 -13.49 7.49
CA SER A 31 8.85 -13.74 6.05
C SER A 31 10.27 -13.96 5.51
N SER A 32 11.24 -13.16 5.94
CA SER A 32 12.65 -13.29 5.56
C SER A 32 13.26 -14.60 6.06
N TYR A 33 12.90 -15.02 7.28
CA TYR A 33 13.34 -16.31 7.84
C TYR A 33 12.86 -17.50 7.01
N HIS A 34 11.60 -17.49 6.56
CA HIS A 34 11.03 -18.57 5.75
C HIS A 34 11.35 -18.47 4.26
N ASN A 35 11.67 -17.27 3.76
CA ASN A 35 11.99 -17.03 2.36
C ASN A 35 13.15 -16.02 2.22
N PRO A 36 14.38 -16.50 1.99
CA PRO A 36 15.55 -15.64 1.84
C PRO A 36 15.49 -14.63 0.68
N TRP A 37 14.59 -14.81 -0.30
CA TRP A 37 14.37 -13.82 -1.36
C TRP A 37 13.67 -12.55 -0.84
N LEU A 38 12.88 -12.69 0.23
CA LEU A 38 12.22 -11.59 0.92
C LEU A 38 13.14 -11.04 2.01
N THR A 39 14.29 -10.47 1.63
CA THR A 39 15.15 -9.77 2.59
C THR A 39 14.39 -8.62 3.24
N ILE A 40 14.74 -8.25 4.47
CA ILE A 40 14.10 -7.12 5.17
C ILE A 40 14.21 -5.83 4.35
N GLU A 41 15.38 -5.59 3.74
CA GLU A 41 15.62 -4.44 2.87
C GLU A 41 14.67 -4.42 1.67
N ASN A 42 14.54 -5.55 0.95
CA ASN A 42 13.64 -5.64 -0.21
C ASN A 42 12.18 -5.45 0.19
N GLN A 43 11.77 -6.00 1.34
CA GLN A 43 10.42 -5.84 1.87
C GLN A 43 10.14 -4.37 2.23
N LYS A 44 11.06 -3.70 2.93
CA LYS A 44 10.95 -2.27 3.27
C LYS A 44 10.89 -1.40 2.02
N LEU A 45 11.75 -1.68 1.03
CA LEU A 45 11.74 -0.98 -0.26
C LEU A 45 10.41 -1.16 -0.99
N ALA A 46 9.87 -2.38 -1.01
CA ALA A 46 8.58 -2.66 -1.65
C ALA A 46 7.43 -1.95 -0.94
N VAL A 47 7.38 -1.98 0.39
CA VAL A 47 6.35 -1.29 1.18
C VAL A 47 6.41 0.22 0.97
N ALA A 48 7.61 0.81 1.04
CA ALA A 48 7.81 2.24 0.75
C ALA A 48 7.38 2.58 -0.69
N ALA A 49 7.73 1.75 -1.67
CA ALA A 49 7.34 1.97 -3.05
C ALA A 49 5.81 1.92 -3.24
N ILE A 50 5.11 0.99 -2.58
CA ILE A 50 3.63 0.93 -2.61
C ILE A 50 3.06 2.22 -2.01
N ALA A 51 3.52 2.61 -0.83
CA ALA A 51 3.02 3.81 -0.14
C ALA A 51 3.26 5.09 -0.95
N GLU A 52 4.47 5.29 -1.47
CA GLU A 52 4.89 6.53 -2.12
C GLU A 52 4.53 6.60 -3.60
N ASN A 53 4.47 5.47 -4.31
CA ASN A 53 4.30 5.43 -5.76
C ASN A 53 2.94 4.92 -6.22
N MET A 54 2.17 4.23 -5.37
CA MET A 54 0.87 3.68 -5.73
C MET A 54 -0.25 4.31 -4.91
N LEU A 55 -0.09 4.36 -3.59
CA LEU A 55 -1.13 4.82 -2.66
C LEU A 55 -1.05 6.32 -2.32
N HIS A 56 -0.03 7.02 -2.82
CA HIS A 56 0.05 8.47 -2.70
C HIS A 56 -1.14 9.16 -3.39
N PRO A 57 -1.82 10.13 -2.75
CA PRO A 57 -3.07 10.71 -3.26
C PRO A 57 -3.01 11.14 -4.73
N GLU A 58 -1.98 11.88 -5.11
CA GLU A 58 -1.81 12.40 -6.46
C GLU A 58 -1.61 11.28 -7.50
N LYS A 59 -0.81 10.26 -7.16
CA LYS A 59 -0.48 9.16 -8.07
C LYS A 59 -1.67 8.21 -8.24
N LEU A 60 -2.36 7.91 -7.13
CA LEU A 60 -3.56 7.10 -7.13
C LEU A 60 -4.67 7.75 -7.96
N GLN A 61 -4.93 9.04 -7.76
CA GLN A 61 -5.93 9.78 -8.55
C GLN A 61 -5.56 9.84 -10.03
N ALA A 62 -4.30 10.14 -10.35
CA ALA A 62 -3.84 10.16 -11.74
C ALA A 62 -3.97 8.79 -12.44
N TRP A 63 -3.73 7.70 -11.71
CA TRP A 63 -3.93 6.35 -12.23
C TRP A 63 -5.41 6.04 -12.47
N LEU A 64 -6.28 6.40 -11.51
CA LEU A 64 -7.73 6.15 -11.59
C LEU A 64 -8.42 6.89 -12.75
N GLN A 65 -7.93 8.07 -13.15
CA GLN A 65 -8.47 8.83 -14.29
C GLN A 65 -8.46 8.05 -15.62
N ARG A 66 -7.72 6.94 -15.70
CA ARG A 66 -7.63 6.09 -16.90
C ARG A 66 -8.75 5.04 -16.97
N TYR A 67 -9.59 4.94 -15.95
CA TYR A 67 -10.59 3.89 -15.80
C TYR A 67 -11.95 4.46 -15.44
N GLU A 68 -13.02 3.88 -15.99
CA GLU A 68 -14.38 4.12 -15.52
C GLU A 68 -14.66 3.20 -14.33
N VAL A 69 -14.45 3.70 -13.12
CA VAL A 69 -14.68 2.94 -11.89
C VAL A 69 -16.09 3.23 -11.39
N PRO A 70 -16.95 2.22 -11.18
CA PRO A 70 -18.32 2.43 -10.72
C PRO A 70 -18.37 3.01 -9.30
N GLU A 71 -19.41 3.78 -9.02
CA GLU A 71 -19.60 4.40 -7.70
C GLU A 71 -19.71 3.35 -6.59
N GLU A 72 -20.46 2.29 -6.85
CA GLU A 72 -20.63 1.14 -5.96
C GLU A 72 -19.85 -0.08 -6.49
N PRO A 73 -19.30 -0.91 -5.60
CA PRO A 73 -18.69 -2.16 -6.01
C PRO A 73 -19.76 -3.13 -6.55
N THR A 74 -19.48 -3.75 -7.68
CA THR A 74 -20.28 -4.83 -8.29
C THR A 74 -20.17 -6.14 -7.52
#